data_AF-A0AAX2KKA4-F1
#
_entry.id   AF-A0AAX2KKA4-F1
#
_cell.length_a   1.000
_cell.length_b   1.000
_cell.length_c   1.000
_cell.angle_alpha   90.00
_cell.angle_beta   90.00
_cell.angle_gamma   90.00
#
_symmetry.space_group_name_H-M   'P 1'
#
loop_
_entity.id
_entity.type
_entity.pdbx_description
1 polymer ?
#
loop_
_entity_poly.entity_id
_entity_poly.type
_entity_poly.pdbx_seq_one_letter_code
_entity_poly.pdbx_strand_id
1 'polypeptide(L)'
;MAEGVTLYTPDKIRVGTGDRMRFTKSDRERGYVANSVWTVTAVSGDSVTLSDGQQTRVIRPGQEQAEQHIDLAYAITAHGAQGASETFAIALEGTEGNRKLMAGFESAYVALSRMKQHVQVYTDNRQGWTDAINNAVQKGTAHDVFEPKPDREVMNAERLFSTARELRDVAAGRAVLRQAGLAGGDSPARFIAPGRKISAAVCGTAGV
;
A
#
# COMPACT_ATOMS: atom_id res chain seq x y z
N MET A 1 20.00 -23.56 12.41
CA MET A 1 18.72 -23.06 11.89
C MET A 1 18.10 -22.25 13.00
N ALA A 2 17.90 -20.94 12.82
CA ALA A 2 17.16 -20.17 13.81
C ALA A 2 15.69 -20.53 13.64
N GLU A 3 15.16 -21.33 14.56
CA GLU A 3 13.73 -21.59 14.63
C GLU A 3 13.06 -20.27 15.04
N GLY A 4 12.17 -19.76 14.20
CA GLY A 4 11.53 -18.47 14.42
C GLY A 4 10.60 -18.55 15.63
N VAL A 5 11.04 -18.10 16.79
CA VAL A 5 10.19 -18.00 17.98
C VAL A 5 9.29 -16.78 17.84
N THR A 6 7.98 -16.96 18.08
CA THR A 6 7.00 -15.87 18.14
C THR A 6 6.59 -15.64 19.59
N LEU A 7 6.61 -14.39 20.04
CA LEU A 7 6.18 -13.99 21.38
C LEU A 7 4.73 -13.54 21.35
N TYR A 8 3.91 -14.04 22.29
CA TYR A 8 2.52 -13.65 22.47
C TYR A 8 2.34 -13.00 23.82
N THR A 9 1.40 -12.05 23.90
CA THR A 9 0.99 -11.42 25.17
C THR A 9 -0.43 -11.86 25.49
N PRO A 10 -0.68 -12.46 26.67
CA PRO A 10 -2.03 -12.81 27.07
C PRO A 10 -2.85 -11.56 27.36
N ASP A 11 -4.11 -11.56 26.94
CA ASP A 11 -5.07 -10.50 27.21
C ASP A 11 -6.44 -11.09 27.59
N LYS A 12 -7.31 -10.27 28.17
CA LYS A 12 -8.66 -10.65 28.58
C LYS A 12 -9.69 -9.78 27.86
N ILE A 13 -10.53 -10.43 27.05
CA ILE A 13 -11.70 -9.82 26.43
C ILE A 13 -12.98 -10.33 27.10
N ARG A 14 -14.02 -9.51 27.13
CA ARG A 14 -15.38 -9.93 27.49
C ARG A 14 -16.15 -10.23 26.22
N VAL A 15 -16.84 -11.36 26.20
CA VAL A 15 -17.62 -11.81 25.05
C VAL A 15 -19.02 -12.20 25.49
N GLY A 16 -20.00 -11.92 24.65
CA GLY A 16 -21.40 -12.26 24.83
C GLY A 16 -22.06 -12.65 23.51
N THR A 17 -23.25 -13.25 23.60
CA THR A 17 -24.06 -13.57 22.43
C THR A 17 -24.35 -12.32 21.60
N GLY A 18 -24.14 -12.39 20.29
CA GLY A 18 -24.27 -11.27 19.36
C GLY A 18 -22.96 -10.54 19.07
N ASP A 19 -21.90 -10.80 19.84
CA ASP A 19 -20.61 -10.16 19.58
C ASP A 19 -20.01 -10.63 18.26
N ARG A 20 -19.32 -9.72 17.57
CA ARG A 20 -18.50 -10.07 16.41
C ARG A 20 -17.08 -10.36 16.86
N MET A 21 -16.55 -11.51 16.45
CA MET A 21 -15.20 -11.97 16.76
C MET A 21 -14.41 -12.23 15.49
N ARG A 22 -13.08 -12.24 15.60
CA ARG A 22 -12.17 -12.66 14.55
C ARG A 22 -11.06 -13.53 15.09
N PHE A 23 -10.48 -14.35 14.21
CA PHE A 23 -9.19 -14.99 14.47
C PHE A 23 -8.03 -14.05 14.15
N THR A 24 -7.03 -14.00 15.02
CA THR A 24 -5.84 -13.16 14.83
C THR A 24 -4.68 -13.90 14.15
N LYS A 25 -4.79 -15.23 14.03
CA LYS A 25 -3.80 -16.10 13.39
C LYS A 25 -4.52 -17.19 12.58
N SER A 26 -3.95 -17.53 11.42
CA SER A 26 -4.41 -18.66 10.62
C SER A 26 -3.80 -19.96 11.14
N ASP A 27 -4.62 -21.00 11.21
CA ASP A 27 -4.22 -22.38 11.49
C ASP A 27 -4.90 -23.26 10.44
N ARG A 28 -4.11 -23.79 9.50
CA ARG A 28 -4.65 -24.57 8.38
C ARG A 28 -5.15 -25.94 8.82
N GLU A 29 -4.51 -26.57 9.80
CA GLU A 29 -4.87 -27.90 10.27
C GLU A 29 -6.22 -27.86 10.99
N ARG A 30 -6.48 -26.78 11.73
CA ARG A 30 -7.76 -26.56 12.39
C ARG A 30 -8.75 -25.78 11.53
N GLY A 31 -8.33 -25.24 10.39
CA GLY A 31 -9.16 -24.43 9.51
C GLY A 31 -9.55 -23.07 10.10
N TYR A 32 -8.71 -22.47 10.95
CA TYR A 32 -8.84 -21.07 11.35
C TYR A 32 -8.22 -20.16 10.29
N VAL A 33 -8.96 -19.13 9.89
CA VAL A 33 -8.50 -18.14 8.91
C VAL A 33 -8.38 -16.79 9.60
N ALA A 34 -7.18 -16.21 9.63
CA ALA A 34 -6.94 -14.89 10.19
C ALA A 34 -7.86 -13.85 9.54
N ASN A 35 -8.36 -12.91 10.34
CA ASN A 35 -9.28 -11.84 9.97
C ASN A 35 -10.64 -12.29 9.43
N SER A 36 -10.96 -13.60 9.44
CA SER A 36 -12.34 -14.03 9.23
C SER A 36 -13.22 -13.55 10.38
N VAL A 37 -14.40 -13.02 10.05
CA VAL A 37 -15.35 -12.46 11.02
C VAL A 37 -16.46 -13.47 11.30
N TRP A 38 -16.73 -13.67 12.58
CA TRP A 38 -17.72 -14.61 13.09
C TRP A 38 -18.61 -13.93 14.12
N THR A 39 -19.83 -14.40 14.27
CA THR A 39 -20.79 -13.94 15.29
C THR A 39 -20.89 -14.96 16.41
N VAL A 40 -20.83 -14.52 17.66
CA VAL A 40 -21.09 -15.38 18.82
C VAL A 40 -22.57 -15.71 18.87
N THR A 41 -22.92 -16.98 18.76
CA THR A 41 -24.31 -17.46 18.84
C THR A 41 -24.67 -18.02 20.20
N ALA A 42 -23.69 -18.50 20.96
CA ALA A 42 -23.88 -18.95 22.33
C ALA A 42 -22.57 -18.87 23.14
N VAL A 43 -22.70 -18.65 24.44
CA VAL A 43 -21.63 -18.80 25.43
C VAL A 43 -22.14 -19.78 26.49
N SER A 44 -21.41 -20.86 26.74
CA SER A 44 -21.80 -21.89 27.70
C SER A 44 -20.57 -22.40 28.45
N GLY A 45 -20.51 -22.09 29.75
CA GLY A 45 -19.33 -22.33 30.57
C GLY A 45 -18.08 -21.72 29.92
N ASP A 46 -17.08 -22.55 29.66
CA ASP A 46 -15.81 -22.15 29.05
C ASP A 46 -15.82 -22.22 27.51
N SER A 47 -16.98 -22.47 26.89
CA SER A 47 -17.11 -22.60 25.44
C SER A 47 -17.86 -21.44 24.81
N VAL A 48 -17.41 -21.05 23.62
CA VAL A 48 -18.01 -20.02 22.77
C VAL A 48 -18.36 -20.64 21.43
N THR A 49 -19.61 -20.52 21.02
CA THR A 49 -20.09 -20.95 19.71
C THR A 49 -20.11 -19.77 18.76
N LEU A 50 -19.45 -19.91 17.62
CA LEU A 50 -19.27 -18.92 16.57
C LEU A 50 -19.99 -19.36 15.30
N SER A 51 -20.56 -18.42 14.54
CA SER A 51 -21.06 -18.67 13.19
C SER A 51 -20.72 -17.53 12.23
N ASP A 52 -20.35 -17.87 11.00
CA ASP A 52 -20.19 -16.94 9.88
C ASP A 52 -21.45 -16.90 8.96
N GLY A 53 -22.53 -17.53 9.39
CA GLY A 53 -23.77 -17.70 8.63
C GLY A 53 -23.80 -18.92 7.70
N GLN A 54 -22.66 -19.57 7.45
CA GLN A 54 -22.57 -20.80 6.66
C GLN A 54 -22.17 -22.01 7.51
N GLN A 55 -21.20 -21.81 8.40
CA GLN A 55 -20.68 -22.81 9.31
C GLN A 55 -20.82 -22.34 10.75
N THR A 56 -20.79 -23.33 11.64
CA THR A 56 -20.75 -23.11 13.09
C THR A 56 -19.50 -23.76 13.64
N ARG A 57 -18.90 -23.14 14.65
CA ARG A 57 -17.72 -23.65 15.32
C ARG A 57 -17.80 -23.42 16.82
N VAL A 58 -17.31 -24.36 17.61
CA VAL A 58 -17.17 -24.21 19.06
C VAL A 58 -15.69 -24.07 19.38
N ILE A 59 -15.33 -23.06 20.16
CA ILE A 59 -13.99 -22.84 20.69
C ILE A 59 -14.03 -22.83 22.23
N ARG A 60 -12.92 -23.20 22.86
CA ARG A 60 -12.68 -23.28 24.30
C ARG A 60 -11.33 -22.61 24.64
N PRO A 61 -11.22 -21.27 24.54
CA PRO A 61 -9.95 -20.57 24.68
C PRO A 61 -9.29 -20.72 26.06
N GLY A 62 -10.09 -21.03 27.10
CA GLY A 62 -9.58 -21.32 28.44
C GLY A 62 -8.90 -22.68 28.58
N GLN A 63 -9.12 -23.59 27.64
CA GLN A 63 -8.62 -24.97 27.66
C GLN A 63 -7.58 -25.22 26.57
N GLU A 64 -7.73 -24.60 25.40
CA GLU A 64 -6.87 -24.80 24.23
C GLU A 64 -6.14 -23.50 23.84
N GLN A 65 -4.81 -23.49 23.98
CA GLN A 65 -4.01 -22.29 23.65
C GLN A 65 -4.08 -21.91 22.17
N ALA A 66 -4.19 -22.89 21.26
CA ALA A 66 -4.35 -22.61 19.83
C ALA A 66 -5.62 -21.80 19.51
N GLU A 67 -6.62 -21.85 20.39
CA GLU A 67 -7.90 -21.15 20.28
C GLU A 67 -7.91 -19.79 20.98
N GLN A 68 -6.78 -19.36 21.55
CA GLN A 68 -6.62 -18.05 22.17
C GLN A 68 -6.28 -16.94 21.16
N HIS A 69 -6.03 -17.31 19.90
CA HIS A 69 -5.78 -16.36 18.81
C HIS A 69 -7.08 -15.74 18.30
N ILE A 70 -7.78 -15.03 19.18
CA ILE A 70 -9.09 -14.43 18.96
C ILE A 70 -9.13 -12.98 19.45
N ASP A 71 -10.02 -12.19 18.88
CA ASP A 71 -10.25 -10.79 19.25
C ASP A 71 -11.69 -10.40 18.88
N LEU A 72 -12.20 -9.30 19.42
CA LEU A 72 -13.42 -8.69 18.93
C LEU A 72 -13.18 -8.07 17.54
N ALA A 73 -14.19 -8.14 16.67
CA ALA A 73 -14.14 -7.67 15.28
C ALA A 73 -14.87 -6.33 15.09
N TYR A 74 -15.01 -5.53 16.14
CA TYR A 74 -15.67 -4.22 16.07
C TYR A 74 -14.79 -3.14 15.45
N ALA A 75 -13.49 -3.19 15.74
CA ALA A 75 -12.51 -2.29 15.17
C ALA A 75 -11.28 -3.11 14.77
N ILE A 76 -10.72 -2.78 13.61
CA ILE A 76 -9.49 -3.38 13.11
C ILE A 76 -8.52 -2.27 12.73
N THR A 77 -7.23 -2.56 12.80
CA THR A 77 -6.22 -1.64 12.28
C THR A 77 -6.33 -1.59 10.75
N ALA A 78 -5.96 -0.47 10.14
CA ALA A 78 -5.92 -0.34 8.67
C ALA A 78 -5.07 -1.47 8.04
N HIS A 79 -3.95 -1.82 8.68
CA HIS A 79 -3.12 -2.96 8.26
C HIS A 79 -3.87 -4.30 8.36
N GLY A 80 -4.60 -4.55 9.46
CA GLY A 80 -5.41 -5.75 9.63
C GLY A 80 -6.59 -5.88 8.66
N ALA A 81 -7.02 -4.76 8.06
CA ALA A 81 -8.03 -4.72 7.02
C ALA A 81 -7.50 -5.05 5.61
N GLN A 82 -6.18 -5.26 5.44
CA GLN A 82 -5.63 -5.60 4.12
C GLN A 82 -6.23 -6.91 3.59
N GLY A 83 -6.80 -6.85 2.38
CA GLY A 83 -7.46 -7.99 1.74
C GLY A 83 -8.91 -8.21 2.18
N ALA A 84 -9.38 -7.53 3.22
CA ALA A 84 -10.80 -7.47 3.56
C ALA A 84 -11.47 -6.38 2.70
N SER A 85 -12.68 -6.65 2.21
CA SER A 85 -13.50 -5.66 1.48
C SER A 85 -14.88 -5.63 2.13
N GLU A 86 -15.19 -4.51 2.76
CA GLU A 86 -16.48 -4.28 3.44
C GLU A 86 -17.34 -3.30 2.65
N THR A 87 -18.64 -3.30 2.90
CA THR A 87 -19.57 -2.39 2.22
C THR A 87 -19.39 -0.95 2.70
N PHE A 88 -19.15 -0.78 4.01
CA PHE A 88 -19.06 0.50 4.71
C PHE A 88 -17.89 0.50 5.70
N ALA A 89 -17.16 1.61 5.81
CA ALA A 89 -16.21 1.83 6.91
C ALA A 89 -16.39 3.16 7.62
N ILE A 90 -16.00 3.15 8.88
CA ILE A 90 -15.72 4.34 9.68
C ILE A 90 -14.23 4.28 10.03
N ALA A 91 -13.45 5.22 9.50
CA ALA A 91 -12.03 5.35 9.79
C ALA A 91 -11.84 6.39 10.91
N LEU A 92 -11.10 6.01 11.95
CA LEU A 92 -10.65 6.93 12.99
C LEU A 92 -9.19 7.29 12.71
N GLU A 93 -8.99 8.51 12.27
CA GLU A 93 -7.71 9.05 11.82
C GLU A 93 -7.32 10.24 12.69
N GLY A 94 -6.10 10.75 12.54
CA GLY A 94 -5.69 11.96 13.25
C GLY A 94 -4.20 12.13 13.43
N THR A 95 -3.82 13.28 13.99
CA THR A 95 -2.43 13.68 14.20
C THR A 95 -2.03 13.75 15.68
N GLU A 96 -2.92 13.37 16.60
CA GLU A 96 -2.62 13.34 18.03
C GLU A 96 -2.37 11.93 18.57
N GLY A 97 -1.65 11.86 19.70
CA GLY A 97 -1.36 10.62 20.41
C GLY A 97 -0.65 9.58 19.52
N ASN A 98 -1.13 8.34 19.57
CA ASN A 98 -0.59 7.24 18.77
C ASN A 98 -1.03 7.30 17.30
N ARG A 99 -2.10 8.04 16.96
CA ARG A 99 -2.62 8.13 15.59
C ARG A 99 -1.67 8.85 14.64
N LYS A 100 -0.88 9.79 15.15
CA LYS A 100 0.17 10.49 14.38
C LYS A 100 1.15 9.55 13.69
N LEU A 101 1.40 8.37 14.27
CA LEU A 101 2.31 7.37 13.69
C LEU A 101 1.74 6.75 12.40
N MET A 102 0.42 6.79 12.25
CA MET A 102 -0.33 6.25 11.10
C MET A 102 -0.83 7.36 10.16
N ALA A 103 -0.54 8.62 10.44
CA ALA A 103 -0.90 9.77 9.61
C ALA A 103 0.00 9.88 8.38
N GLY A 104 -0.17 8.96 7.43
CA GLY A 104 0.59 8.92 6.18
C GLY A 104 -0.23 8.34 5.03
N PHE A 105 0.25 8.58 3.80
CA PHE A 105 -0.47 8.22 2.58
C PHE A 105 -0.84 6.75 2.50
N GLU A 106 0.09 5.82 2.82
CA GLU A 106 -0.15 4.38 2.72
C GLU A 106 -1.30 3.92 3.65
N SER A 107 -1.31 4.39 4.90
CA SER A 107 -2.33 4.03 5.88
C SER A 107 -3.70 4.56 5.45
N ALA A 108 -3.77 5.84 5.06
CA ALA A 108 -4.99 6.45 4.56
C ALA A 108 -5.50 5.74 3.29
N TYR A 109 -4.59 5.42 2.37
CA TYR A 109 -4.94 4.68 1.15
C TYR A 109 -5.54 3.32 1.49
N VAL A 110 -4.91 2.54 2.37
CA VAL A 110 -5.45 1.24 2.80
C VAL A 110 -6.78 1.39 3.54
N ALA A 111 -6.94 2.36 4.44
CA ALA A 111 -8.17 2.53 5.20
C ALA A 111 -9.36 2.95 4.32
N LEU A 112 -9.12 3.84 3.35
CA LEU A 112 -10.18 4.45 2.55
C LEU A 112 -10.52 3.69 1.27
N SER A 113 -9.57 2.98 0.67
CA SER A 113 -9.78 2.30 -0.63
C SER A 113 -10.46 0.94 -0.54
N ARG A 114 -10.63 0.38 0.67
CA ARG A 114 -11.13 -0.99 0.87
C ARG A 114 -12.65 -1.11 0.91
N MET A 115 -13.38 0.01 0.84
CA MET A 115 -14.84 0.03 0.95
C MET A 115 -15.53 0.10 -0.40
N LYS A 116 -16.64 -0.63 -0.51
CA LYS A 116 -17.41 -0.72 -1.77
C LYS A 116 -18.32 0.47 -2.02
N GLN A 117 -18.89 1.07 -0.97
CA GLN A 117 -19.94 2.09 -1.12
C GLN A 117 -19.63 3.41 -0.42
N HIS A 118 -19.24 3.38 0.86
CA HIS A 118 -19.06 4.62 1.62
C HIS A 118 -18.00 4.48 2.71
N VAL A 119 -17.27 5.57 2.93
CA VAL A 119 -16.32 5.72 4.03
C VAL A 119 -16.57 7.03 4.76
N GLN A 120 -16.65 6.97 6.09
CA GLN A 120 -16.69 8.16 6.95
C GLN A 120 -15.38 8.26 7.73
N VAL A 121 -14.78 9.45 7.74
CA VAL A 121 -13.53 9.70 8.47
C VAL A 121 -13.82 10.61 9.67
N TYR A 122 -13.46 10.15 10.86
CA TYR A 122 -13.39 10.96 12.06
C TYR A 122 -11.94 11.30 12.34
N THR A 123 -11.62 12.58 12.45
CA THR A 123 -10.27 13.08 12.69
C THR A 123 -10.29 14.20 13.72
N ASP A 124 -9.23 14.30 14.51
CA ASP A 124 -9.02 15.37 15.48
C ASP A 124 -8.73 16.71 14.80
N ASN A 125 -7.92 16.71 13.75
CA ASN A 125 -7.54 17.88 12.98
C ASN A 125 -7.52 17.53 11.49
N ARG A 126 -8.58 17.94 10.77
CA ARG A 126 -8.71 17.69 9.34
C ARG A 126 -7.51 18.23 8.55
N GLN A 127 -7.15 19.49 8.77
CA GLN A 127 -6.08 20.14 8.01
C GLN A 127 -4.74 19.47 8.30
N GLY A 128 -4.42 19.25 9.57
CA GLY A 128 -3.18 18.60 9.98
C GLY A 128 -3.06 17.18 9.41
N TRP A 129 -4.15 16.41 9.40
CA TRP A 129 -4.14 15.07 8.83
C TRP A 129 -3.99 15.09 7.30
N THR A 130 -4.66 16.00 6.58
CA THR A 130 -4.46 16.14 5.13
C THR A 130 -3.04 16.59 4.78
N ASP A 131 -2.46 17.50 5.57
CA ASP A 131 -1.09 17.95 5.36
C ASP A 131 -0.09 16.81 5.62
N ALA A 132 -0.33 16.00 6.66
CA ALA A 132 0.50 14.82 6.95
C ALA A 132 0.46 13.79 5.81
N ILE A 133 -0.72 13.55 5.23
CA ILE A 133 -0.88 12.67 4.06
C ILE A 133 -0.13 13.23 2.84
N ASN A 134 -0.30 14.51 2.53
CA ASN A 134 0.28 15.13 1.35
C ASN A 134 1.80 15.25 1.41
N ASN A 135 2.35 15.43 2.61
CA ASN A 135 3.79 15.57 2.84
C ASN A 135 4.46 14.25 3.25
N ALA A 136 3.73 13.12 3.22
CA ALA A 136 4.27 11.83 3.61
C ALA A 136 5.39 11.42 2.64
N VAL A 137 6.62 11.31 3.17
CA VAL A 137 7.77 10.83 2.40
C VAL A 137 7.57 9.35 2.11
N GLN A 138 7.59 8.99 0.82
CA GLN A 138 7.59 7.59 0.39
C GLN A 138 8.86 6.91 0.90
N LYS A 139 8.73 5.69 1.43
CA LYS A 139 9.90 4.95 1.91
C LYS A 139 10.80 4.64 0.72
N GLY A 140 12.04 5.12 0.77
CA GLY A 140 13.07 4.73 -0.18
C GLY A 140 13.49 3.27 0.03
N THR A 141 13.89 2.60 -1.03
CA THR A 141 14.53 1.29 -0.95
C THR A 141 16.00 1.44 -0.57
N ALA A 142 16.63 0.37 -0.07
CA ALA A 142 18.09 0.38 0.14
C ALA A 142 18.82 0.70 -1.18
N HIS A 143 18.30 0.23 -2.32
CA HIS A 143 18.84 0.53 -3.64
C HIS A 143 18.79 2.03 -3.96
N ASP A 144 17.69 2.73 -3.64
CA ASP A 144 17.60 4.19 -3.87
C ASP A 144 18.59 4.99 -3.01
N VAL A 145 19.02 4.43 -1.87
CA VAL A 145 20.03 5.05 -0.99
C VAL A 145 21.45 4.79 -1.52
N PHE A 146 21.71 3.58 -2.04
CA PHE A 146 23.03 3.19 -2.55
C PHE A 146 23.29 3.67 -3.99
N GLU A 147 22.25 3.72 -4.80
CA GLU A 147 22.20 4.21 -6.18
C GLU A 147 21.08 5.25 -6.28
N PRO A 148 21.25 6.43 -5.67
CA PRO A 148 20.31 7.51 -5.92
C PRO A 148 20.27 7.74 -7.43
N LYS A 149 19.06 7.74 -8.03
CA LYS A 149 18.89 8.13 -9.42
C LYS A 149 19.76 9.36 -9.65
N PRO A 150 20.61 9.39 -10.69
CA PRO A 150 21.41 10.58 -10.94
C PRO A 150 20.43 11.68 -11.37
N ASP A 151 19.88 12.40 -10.40
CA ASP A 151 18.92 13.49 -10.60
C ASP A 151 19.53 14.52 -11.54
N ARG A 152 20.86 14.66 -11.54
CA ARG A 152 21.59 15.45 -12.52
C ARG A 152 21.43 14.96 -13.96
N GLU A 153 21.49 13.66 -14.23
CA GLU A 153 21.33 13.13 -15.58
C GLU A 153 19.88 13.20 -16.04
N VAL A 154 18.91 12.96 -15.16
CA VAL A 154 17.48 13.11 -15.46
C VAL A 154 17.13 14.59 -15.70
N MET A 155 17.56 15.49 -14.82
CA MET A 155 17.37 16.94 -14.99
C MET A 155 18.11 17.48 -16.23
N ASN A 156 19.31 16.95 -16.53
CA ASN A 156 20.01 17.31 -17.76
C ASN A 156 19.28 16.78 -19.00
N ALA A 157 18.76 15.56 -18.96
CA ALA A 157 17.96 14.99 -20.04
C ALA A 157 16.69 15.81 -20.27
N GLU A 158 15.96 16.19 -19.21
CA GLU A 158 14.79 17.08 -19.28
C GLU A 158 15.14 18.48 -19.83
N ARG A 159 16.24 19.07 -19.37
CA ARG A 159 16.74 20.36 -19.89
C ARG A 159 17.13 20.28 -21.37
N LEU A 160 17.81 19.20 -21.78
CA LEU A 160 18.18 18.98 -23.16
C LEU A 160 16.95 18.72 -24.04
N PHE A 161 15.97 17.95 -23.55
CA PHE A 161 14.72 17.67 -24.26
C PHE A 161 13.84 18.92 -24.43
N SER A 162 13.76 19.78 -23.41
CA SER A 162 12.95 21.02 -23.47
C SER A 162 13.52 22.05 -24.47
N THR A 163 14.81 21.98 -24.77
CA THR A 163 15.47 22.82 -25.78
C THR A 163 15.61 22.14 -27.15
N ALA A 164 15.24 20.86 -27.24
CA ALA A 164 15.33 20.08 -28.47
C ALA A 164 14.17 20.40 -29.43
N ARG A 165 14.48 20.55 -30.71
CA ARG A 165 13.51 20.79 -31.79
C ARG A 165 13.16 19.48 -32.50
N GLU A 166 12.00 19.40 -33.15
CA GLU A 166 11.70 18.20 -33.94
C GLU A 166 12.69 18.07 -35.11
N LEU A 167 13.00 16.83 -35.49
CA LEU A 167 13.92 16.58 -36.61
C LEU A 167 13.41 17.19 -37.92
N ARG A 168 12.09 17.28 -38.12
CA ARG A 168 11.49 17.89 -39.31
C ARG A 168 11.74 19.40 -39.38
N ASP A 169 11.95 20.05 -38.25
CA ASP A 169 12.10 21.52 -38.17
C ASP A 169 13.53 21.97 -38.50
N VAL A 170 14.52 21.09 -38.38
CA VAL A 170 15.94 21.42 -38.56
C VAL A 170 16.50 20.77 -39.82
N ALA A 171 17.27 21.51 -40.62
CA ALA A 171 17.83 21.02 -41.89
C ALA A 171 18.68 19.75 -41.72
N ALA A 172 19.50 19.68 -40.67
CA ALA A 172 20.26 18.49 -40.32
C ALA A 172 19.33 17.32 -39.92
N GLY A 173 18.27 17.58 -39.15
CA GLY A 173 17.29 16.57 -38.77
C GLY A 173 16.53 15.99 -39.97
N ARG A 174 16.12 16.83 -40.93
CA ARG A 174 15.51 16.39 -42.19
C ARG A 174 16.45 15.52 -43.03
N ALA A 175 17.75 15.81 -43.04
CA ALA A 175 18.73 14.99 -43.73
C ALA A 175 18.83 13.59 -43.11
N VAL A 176 18.85 13.50 -41.78
CA VAL A 176 18.84 12.23 -41.04
C VAL A 176 17.56 11.44 -41.31
N LEU A 177 16.39 12.07 -41.27
CA LEU A 177 15.12 11.41 -41.57
C LEU A 177 15.07 10.84 -42.99
N ARG A 178 15.62 11.55 -43.98
CA ARG A 178 15.72 11.06 -45.37
C ARG A 178 16.68 9.87 -45.49
N GLN A 179 17.84 9.94 -44.84
CA GLN A 179 18.82 8.86 -44.88
C GLN A 179 18.32 7.59 -44.18
N ALA A 180 17.51 7.76 -43.12
CA ALA A 180 16.90 6.65 -42.40
C ALA A 180 15.61 6.10 -43.06
N GLY A 181 15.16 6.67 -44.18
CA GLY A 181 13.92 6.25 -44.85
C GLY A 181 12.64 6.65 -44.11
N LEU A 182 12.73 7.56 -43.14
CA LEU A 182 11.63 8.00 -42.27
C LEU A 182 11.08 9.39 -42.65
N ALA A 183 11.31 9.82 -43.89
CA ALA A 183 11.01 11.17 -44.35
C ALA A 183 9.52 11.56 -44.33
N GLY A 184 8.62 10.57 -44.26
CA GLY A 184 7.16 10.76 -44.25
C GLY A 184 6.46 10.38 -42.93
N GLY A 185 7.20 10.02 -41.88
CA GLY A 185 6.64 9.55 -40.61
C GLY A 185 6.92 10.48 -39.43
N ASP A 186 6.03 10.46 -38.44
CA ASP A 186 6.29 11.09 -37.14
C ASP A 186 7.41 10.33 -36.42
N SER A 187 8.54 11.00 -36.21
CA SER A 187 9.66 10.47 -35.43
C SER A 187 9.64 11.07 -34.04
N PRO A 188 9.71 10.26 -32.96
CA PRO A 188 9.84 10.79 -31.60
C PRO A 188 11.23 11.39 -31.33
N ALA A 189 12.19 11.21 -32.25
CA ALA A 189 13.53 11.74 -32.11
C ALA A 189 13.55 13.27 -32.32
N ARG A 190 14.38 13.95 -31.52
CA ARG A 190 14.54 15.41 -31.54
C ARG A 190 15.99 15.81 -31.79
N PHE A 191 16.17 16.92 -32.48
CA PHE A 191 17.46 17.53 -32.71
C PHE A 191 17.86 18.39 -31.50
N ILE A 192 18.95 18.02 -30.85
CA ILE A 192 19.60 18.82 -29.81
C ILE A 192 20.79 19.53 -30.47
N ALA A 193 20.75 20.87 -30.51
CA ALA A 193 21.87 21.63 -31.06
C ALA A 193 23.11 21.45 -30.18
N PRO A 194 24.31 21.26 -30.77
CA PRO A 194 25.53 21.19 -29.98
C PRO A 194 25.74 22.54 -29.28
N GLY A 195 25.61 22.55 -27.95
CA GLY A 195 26.10 23.65 -27.12
C GLY A 195 27.62 23.77 -27.24
N ARG A 196 28.19 24.91 -26.85
CA ARG A 196 29.65 25.04 -26.69
C ARG A 196 30.14 23.89 -25.81
N LYS A 197 31.02 23.05 -26.37
CA LYS A 197 31.41 21.70 -25.90
C LYS A 197 31.55 21.56 -24.37
N ILE A 198 30.90 20.53 -23.82
CA ILE A 198 31.50 19.63 -22.83
C ILE A 198 31.26 18.20 -23.34
N SER A 199 32.31 17.41 -23.46
CA SER A 199 32.28 16.07 -24.06
C SER A 199 31.59 15.05 -23.15
N ALA A 200 30.46 14.48 -23.58
CA ALA A 200 30.01 13.13 -23.21
C ALA A 200 28.92 12.68 -24.20
N ALA A 201 29.10 11.50 -24.80
CA ALA A 201 28.10 10.87 -25.66
C ALA A 201 27.22 9.94 -24.82
N VAL A 202 25.90 10.06 -24.92
CA VAL A 202 24.96 9.06 -24.38
C VAL A 202 24.11 8.55 -25.54
N CYS A 203 24.25 7.25 -25.83
CA CYS A 203 23.43 6.49 -26.74
C CYS A 203 22.30 5.86 -25.93
N GLY A 204 21.05 6.25 -26.18
CA GLY A 204 19.87 5.63 -25.56
C GLY A 204 19.47 4.39 -26.34
N THR A 205 19.75 3.21 -25.81
CA THR A 205 19.15 1.94 -26.25
C THR A 205 17.71 1.87 -25.77
N ALA A 206 16.76 1.77 -26.70
CA ALA A 206 15.38 1.42 -26.40
C ALA A 206 15.30 -0.07 -26.01
N GLY A 207 14.82 -0.35 -24.80
CA GLY A 207 14.44 -1.68 -24.34
C GLY A 207 12.92 -1.73 -24.16
N VAL A 208 12.31 -2.76 -24.76
CA VAL A 208 10.97 -3.27 -24.46
C VAL A 208 10.99 -3.98 -23.11
#